data_AF-A0AAV9NL28-F1
#
_entry.id   AF-A0AAV9NL28-F1
#
_cell.length_a   1.000
_cell.length_b   1.000
_cell.length_c   1.000
_cell.angle_alpha   90.00
_cell.angle_beta   90.00
_cell.angle_gamma   90.00
#
_symmetry.space_group_name_H-M   'P 1'
#
loop_
_entity.id
_entity.type
_entity.pdbx_description
1 polymer ?
#
loop_
_entity_poly.entity_id
_entity_poly.type
_entity_poly.pdbx_seq_one_letter_code
_entity_poly.pdbx_strand_id
1 'polypeptide(L)'
;MARRILPSDSRTANSRLRQFESDLFFPQASGDVSIIDDDDDIDIPPRSDITASASKKRKAPTSMFPEPLTPTPTSPIDSRGVIINRGPRIKSEEETNAFKALAARPADERVKIFVGSINHEFTVGIDTLDKSPVLQTLLIRDRTGEESYIMHPLLTKVNTKHFEAVVSFLVMDEYDPFIISNPNGADSLPKRLDGVVSTEDYRKEALRSCSIYVIAKQLNMASLEKLVLRKIIEAQYRPYGIQCLLEMSRIVFSRKDNAGIVKMGKMAEPPGQSHDEDTGAEGEGDKLEEWLIGNLTEKLQAVLLTNAQLFFQVANLVECQKRGFAIRIFRTKVEAWEHDGPNVVAIDDDE
;
A
#
# COMPACT_ATOMS: atom_id res chain seq x y z
N MET A 1 -54.70 32.79 0.50
CA MET A 1 -53.69 32.89 -0.57
C MET A 1 -53.00 31.54 -0.71
N ALA A 2 -52.72 31.07 -1.93
CA ALA A 2 -52.16 29.73 -2.15
C ALA A 2 -50.62 29.75 -2.06
N ARG A 3 -50.03 28.70 -1.46
CA ARG A 3 -48.58 28.43 -1.58
C ARG A 3 -48.33 27.58 -2.82
N ARG A 4 -47.34 27.99 -3.63
CA ARG A 4 -46.94 27.29 -4.85
C ARG A 4 -46.04 26.10 -4.48
N ILE A 5 -46.57 24.89 -4.55
CA ILE A 5 -45.77 23.66 -4.38
C ILE A 5 -44.94 23.48 -5.65
N LEU A 6 -43.62 23.36 -5.50
CA LEU A 6 -42.73 22.95 -6.60
C LEU A 6 -42.82 21.42 -6.76
N PRO A 7 -42.77 20.88 -7.99
CA PRO A 7 -42.85 19.44 -8.20
C PRO A 7 -41.62 18.76 -7.59
N SER A 8 -41.86 17.73 -6.76
CA SER A 8 -40.81 16.84 -6.28
C SER A 8 -40.32 15.98 -7.45
N ASP A 9 -39.05 16.15 -7.85
CA ASP A 9 -38.43 15.43 -8.97
C ASP A 9 -38.23 13.95 -8.61
N SER A 10 -39.25 13.12 -8.86
CA SER A 10 -39.35 11.71 -8.43
C SER A 10 -38.49 10.76 -9.29
N ARG A 11 -37.23 11.12 -9.48
CA ARG A 11 -36.19 10.31 -10.13
C ARG A 11 -35.69 9.25 -9.15
N THR A 12 -35.92 7.98 -9.48
CA THR A 12 -35.46 6.81 -8.71
C THR A 12 -33.93 6.73 -8.68
N ALA A 13 -33.35 6.09 -7.66
CA ALA A 13 -31.90 6.00 -7.47
C ALA A 13 -31.17 5.47 -8.72
N ASN A 14 -31.69 4.44 -9.38
CA ASN A 14 -31.16 3.89 -10.64
C ASN A 14 -31.05 4.92 -11.78
N SER A 15 -31.94 5.92 -11.83
CA SER A 15 -31.85 7.00 -12.83
C SER A 15 -30.81 8.07 -12.47
N ARG A 16 -30.48 8.23 -11.18
CA ARG A 16 -29.39 9.10 -10.71
C ARG A 16 -28.03 8.43 -10.90
N LEU A 17 -27.92 7.13 -10.58
CA LEU A 17 -26.71 6.33 -10.78
C LEU A 17 -26.29 6.34 -12.26
N ARG A 18 -27.22 6.04 -13.18
CA ARG A 18 -26.94 6.05 -14.62
C ARG A 18 -26.56 7.43 -15.17
N GLN A 19 -27.09 8.52 -14.58
CA GLN A 19 -26.68 9.87 -14.98
C GLN A 19 -25.27 10.19 -14.46
N PHE A 20 -24.93 9.77 -13.25
CA PHE A 20 -23.55 9.92 -12.74
C PHE A 20 -22.55 9.08 -13.54
N GLU A 21 -22.95 7.89 -14.00
CA GLU A 21 -22.16 7.05 -14.92
C GLU A 21 -22.03 7.67 -16.32
N SER A 22 -23.03 8.37 -16.87
CA SER A 22 -22.86 9.10 -18.13
C SER A 22 -21.91 10.29 -17.98
N ASP A 23 -22.09 11.08 -16.93
CA ASP A 23 -21.43 12.37 -16.76
C ASP A 23 -19.93 12.20 -16.41
N LEU A 24 -19.54 11.06 -15.81
CA LEU A 24 -18.13 10.70 -15.56
C LEU A 24 -17.37 10.15 -16.78
N PHE A 25 -18.06 9.55 -17.75
CA PHE A 25 -17.41 8.88 -18.89
C PHE A 25 -17.58 9.59 -20.23
N PHE A 26 -18.58 10.47 -20.37
CA PHE A 26 -18.84 11.26 -21.58
C PHE A 26 -19.19 12.71 -21.23
N PRO A 27 -18.21 13.61 -21.02
CA PRO A 27 -18.49 15.03 -20.86
C PRO A 27 -19.15 15.57 -22.13
N GLN A 28 -20.42 15.98 -22.03
CA GLN A 28 -21.13 16.57 -23.17
C GLN A 28 -20.51 17.93 -23.53
N ALA A 29 -19.73 17.93 -24.62
CA ALA A 29 -19.15 19.13 -25.20
C ALA A 29 -20.25 20.02 -25.82
N SER A 30 -20.89 20.82 -24.97
CA SER A 30 -21.77 21.93 -25.35
C SER A 30 -20.94 23.14 -25.84
N GLY A 31 -20.07 22.88 -26.82
CA GLY A 31 -19.29 23.87 -27.53
C GLY A 31 -19.89 24.11 -28.91
N ASP A 32 -20.47 25.29 -29.12
CA ASP A 32 -20.95 25.73 -30.42
C ASP A 32 -19.74 26.01 -31.33
N VAL A 33 -19.64 25.29 -32.45
CA VAL A 33 -18.51 25.40 -33.41
C VAL A 33 -19.07 25.75 -34.78
N SER A 34 -18.97 27.03 -35.11
CA SER A 34 -19.25 27.55 -36.46
C SER A 34 -18.28 26.96 -37.48
N ILE A 35 -18.82 26.35 -38.53
CA ILE A 35 -18.06 25.93 -39.71
C ILE A 35 -17.48 27.18 -40.40
N ILE A 36 -16.19 27.14 -40.71
CA ILE A 36 -15.51 28.02 -41.65
C ILE A 36 -14.60 27.12 -42.49
N ASP A 37 -14.79 27.15 -43.81
CA ASP A 37 -14.08 26.26 -44.74
C ASP A 37 -12.80 26.90 -45.31
N ASP A 38 -11.79 26.05 -45.48
CA ASP A 38 -10.74 26.01 -46.51
C ASP A 38 -9.70 27.14 -46.75
N ASP A 39 -8.63 26.69 -47.43
CA ASP A 39 -7.52 27.38 -48.12
C ASP A 39 -6.58 28.33 -47.34
N ASP A 40 -5.33 27.90 -47.09
CA ASP A 40 -4.25 28.14 -48.08
C ASP A 40 -2.89 27.41 -47.77
N ASP A 41 -1.99 27.46 -48.74
CA ASP A 41 -0.75 26.68 -48.99
C ASP A 41 0.45 26.67 -47.98
N ILE A 42 1.17 25.53 -47.96
CA ILE A 42 2.65 25.29 -48.08
C ILE A 42 3.67 26.23 -47.37
N ASP A 43 4.57 25.71 -46.51
CA ASP A 43 6.00 25.35 -46.83
C ASP A 43 6.85 24.84 -45.60
N ILE A 44 8.13 24.46 -45.80
CA ILE A 44 9.05 23.81 -44.82
C ILE A 44 10.53 24.25 -45.02
N PRO A 45 11.46 24.37 -44.01
CA PRO A 45 11.35 24.37 -42.54
C PRO A 45 11.58 25.77 -41.87
N PRO A 46 12.79 26.34 -41.56
CA PRO A 46 14.20 25.88 -41.52
C PRO A 46 14.77 25.64 -40.07
N ARG A 47 16.02 26.07 -39.77
CA ARG A 47 16.74 26.03 -38.46
C ARG A 47 17.14 27.44 -37.97
N SER A 48 17.34 27.61 -36.66
CA SER A 48 18.49 28.36 -36.10
C SER A 48 18.72 28.07 -34.60
N ASP A 49 19.95 28.26 -34.12
CA ASP A 49 20.43 28.03 -32.74
C ASP A 49 20.37 29.32 -31.86
N ILE A 50 21.10 29.34 -30.72
CA ILE A 50 21.50 30.54 -29.92
C ILE A 50 20.37 31.09 -29.00
N THR A 51 20.53 31.38 -27.68
CA THR A 51 21.69 31.40 -26.75
C THR A 51 21.29 30.99 -25.32
N ALA A 52 22.26 30.69 -24.46
CA ALA A 52 22.11 30.74 -23.00
C ALA A 52 22.12 32.19 -22.45
N SER A 53 21.59 32.41 -21.24
CA SER A 53 21.76 33.65 -20.48
C SER A 53 21.73 33.38 -18.98
N ALA A 54 22.63 34.02 -18.22
CA ALA A 54 22.99 33.58 -16.88
C ALA A 54 22.82 34.64 -15.79
N SER A 55 22.52 34.16 -14.58
CA SER A 55 22.87 34.76 -13.28
C SER A 55 22.25 36.11 -12.87
N LYS A 56 21.79 36.19 -11.62
CA LYS A 56 21.78 37.44 -10.84
C LYS A 56 21.99 37.14 -9.36
N LYS A 57 23.19 37.48 -8.85
CA LYS A 57 23.53 37.42 -7.42
C LYS A 57 22.65 38.44 -6.65
N ARG A 58 22.15 38.06 -5.47
CA ARG A 58 21.67 39.02 -4.46
C ARG A 58 22.73 39.20 -3.35
N LYS A 59 22.86 40.41 -2.83
CA LYS A 59 23.86 40.82 -1.83
C LYS A 59 23.28 40.71 -0.41
N ALA A 60 24.13 40.41 0.57
CA ALA A 60 23.88 40.72 1.97
C ALA A 60 24.49 42.09 2.33
N PRO A 61 23.87 42.86 3.25
CA PRO A 61 24.55 43.88 4.06
C PRO A 61 24.96 43.29 5.42
N THR A 62 25.81 44.00 6.18
CA THR A 62 26.45 43.48 7.41
C THR A 62 26.59 44.55 8.48
N SER A 63 26.29 44.18 9.73
CA SER A 63 26.68 44.82 11.00
C SER A 63 26.24 46.28 11.28
N MET A 64 25.63 46.50 12.45
CA MET A 64 26.30 47.23 13.55
C MET A 64 25.83 46.66 14.91
N PHE A 65 26.72 46.69 15.91
CA PHE A 65 26.45 46.42 17.34
C PHE A 65 26.70 47.72 18.13
N PRO A 66 26.10 47.90 19.32
CA PRO A 66 26.89 47.68 20.55
C PRO A 66 26.13 46.97 21.69
N GLU A 67 26.89 46.58 22.71
CA GLU A 67 26.50 45.86 23.94
C GLU A 67 26.22 46.84 25.11
N PRO A 68 26.06 46.39 26.39
CA PRO A 68 25.42 45.18 26.94
C PRO A 68 24.37 45.50 28.04
N LEU A 69 23.63 44.50 28.54
CA LEU A 69 23.46 44.24 30.00
C LEU A 69 22.86 42.84 30.29
N THR A 70 22.99 42.39 31.54
CA THR A 70 23.02 40.99 32.03
C THR A 70 21.62 40.37 32.37
N PRO A 71 21.48 39.08 32.76
CA PRO A 71 20.52 38.18 32.09
C PRO A 71 19.38 37.61 32.96
N THR A 72 18.46 36.86 32.33
CA THR A 72 17.52 35.90 32.94
C THR A 72 17.14 34.80 31.90
N PRO A 73 16.53 33.64 32.25
CA PRO A 73 17.02 32.36 31.72
C PRO A 73 16.49 31.90 30.36
N THR A 74 17.32 31.10 29.69
CA THR A 74 17.04 30.38 28.44
C THR A 74 16.01 29.26 28.58
N SER A 75 15.07 29.21 27.64
CA SER A 75 14.46 27.96 27.15
C SER A 75 14.93 27.71 25.71
N PRO A 76 15.63 26.61 25.40
CA PRO A 76 16.27 26.44 24.09
C PRO A 76 15.26 26.03 23.00
N ILE A 77 15.19 26.83 21.93
CA ILE A 77 14.66 26.40 20.63
C ILE A 77 15.75 25.54 19.97
N ASP A 78 15.78 24.23 20.25
CA ASP A 78 16.75 23.33 19.60
C ASP A 78 16.18 22.80 18.28
N SER A 79 16.27 23.63 17.23
CA SER A 79 15.91 23.26 15.84
C SER A 79 16.93 22.28 15.25
N ARG A 80 16.94 21.04 15.75
CA ARG A 80 17.73 19.94 15.21
C ARG A 80 16.84 18.96 14.47
N GLY A 81 17.12 18.77 13.18
CA GLY A 81 16.52 17.70 12.40
C GLY A 81 16.91 16.35 12.99
N VAL A 82 15.95 15.68 13.63
CA VAL A 82 16.20 14.37 14.25
C VAL A 82 16.35 13.34 13.13
N ILE A 83 17.60 13.08 12.75
CA ILE A 83 17.98 11.83 12.10
C ILE A 83 17.68 10.74 13.13
N ILE A 84 16.52 10.08 13.00
CA ILE A 84 16.16 8.92 13.83
C ILE A 84 17.03 7.76 13.37
N ASN A 85 18.29 7.77 13.82
CA ASN A 85 19.07 6.56 13.98
C ASN A 85 18.28 5.67 14.94
N ARG A 86 17.53 4.71 14.38
CA ARG A 86 17.12 3.52 15.14
C ARG A 86 18.41 2.98 15.76
N GLY A 87 18.47 2.96 17.10
CA GLY A 87 19.65 2.52 17.83
C GLY A 87 20.05 1.10 17.42
N PRO A 88 21.28 0.65 17.73
CA PRO A 88 21.75 -0.69 17.36
C PRO A 88 20.73 -1.73 17.84
N ARG A 89 20.01 -2.32 16.88
CA ARG A 89 18.96 -3.31 17.16
C ARG A 89 19.63 -4.53 17.80
N ILE A 90 19.34 -4.73 19.07
CA ILE A 90 19.64 -5.99 19.75
C ILE A 90 18.66 -7.01 19.15
N LYS A 91 19.12 -7.74 18.12
CA LYS A 91 18.47 -8.94 17.61
C LYS A 91 18.17 -9.87 18.79
N SER A 92 17.00 -10.51 18.81
CA SER A 92 16.71 -11.45 19.91
C SER A 92 17.74 -12.58 19.91
N GLU A 93 18.05 -13.14 21.08
CA GLU A 93 19.05 -14.21 21.15
C GLU A 93 18.64 -15.38 20.25
N GLU A 94 17.35 -15.73 20.26
CA GLU A 94 16.68 -16.68 19.39
C GLU A 94 16.92 -16.39 17.90
N GLU A 95 16.69 -15.16 17.44
CA GLU A 95 16.93 -14.75 16.05
C GLU A 95 18.40 -14.95 15.67
N THR A 96 19.35 -14.53 16.53
CA THR A 96 20.77 -14.74 16.26
C THR A 96 21.15 -16.23 16.25
N ASN A 97 20.51 -17.05 17.10
CA ASN A 97 20.79 -18.47 17.20
C ASN A 97 20.20 -19.25 16.02
N ALA A 98 19.03 -18.88 15.52
CA ALA A 98 18.45 -19.46 14.31
C ALA A 98 19.26 -19.14 13.04
N PHE A 99 19.70 -17.89 12.86
CA PHE A 99 20.59 -17.55 11.73
C PHE A 99 21.98 -18.19 11.85
N LYS A 100 22.53 -18.37 13.07
CA LYS A 100 23.75 -19.18 13.29
C LYS A 100 23.53 -20.65 12.93
N ALA A 101 22.41 -21.25 13.35
CA ALA A 101 22.08 -22.64 13.06
C ALA A 101 21.93 -22.88 11.56
N LEU A 102 21.25 -21.97 10.85
CA LEU A 102 21.15 -21.98 9.39
C LEU A 102 22.52 -21.86 8.71
N ALA A 103 23.40 -20.96 9.18
CA ALA A 103 24.76 -20.82 8.65
C ALA A 103 25.63 -22.07 8.91
N ALA A 104 25.34 -22.84 9.95
CA ALA A 104 26.00 -24.10 10.28
C ALA A 104 25.46 -25.33 9.53
N ARG A 105 24.33 -25.22 8.83
CA ARG A 105 23.78 -26.33 8.03
C ARG A 105 24.65 -26.65 6.80
N PRO A 106 24.66 -27.91 6.33
CA PRO A 106 25.27 -28.33 5.06
C PRO A 106 24.81 -27.51 3.86
N ALA A 107 25.67 -27.41 2.84
CA ALA A 107 25.41 -26.65 1.60
C ALA A 107 24.17 -27.16 0.84
N ASP A 108 23.95 -28.48 0.87
CA ASP A 108 22.84 -29.21 0.25
C ASP A 108 21.51 -29.09 1.02
N GLU A 109 21.50 -28.58 2.26
CA GLU A 109 20.29 -28.23 3.03
C GLU A 109 19.87 -26.76 2.87
N ARG A 110 20.67 -25.94 2.16
CA ARG A 110 20.51 -24.49 2.04
C ARG A 110 20.13 -24.06 0.62
N VAL A 111 19.44 -22.94 0.53
CA VAL A 111 19.11 -22.28 -0.74
C VAL A 111 19.45 -20.79 -0.69
N LYS A 112 20.03 -20.29 -1.79
CA LYS A 112 20.31 -18.87 -2.02
C LYS A 112 19.22 -18.22 -2.86
N ILE A 113 18.56 -17.21 -2.31
CA ILE A 113 17.47 -16.47 -2.98
C ILE A 113 17.99 -15.10 -3.38
N PHE A 114 17.97 -14.80 -4.68
CA PHE A 114 18.45 -13.54 -5.24
C PHE A 114 17.29 -12.56 -5.49
N VAL A 115 17.35 -11.38 -4.87
CA VAL A 115 16.21 -10.45 -4.75
C VAL A 115 16.58 -9.01 -5.09
N GLY A 116 15.65 -8.28 -5.70
CA GLY A 116 15.81 -6.88 -6.10
C GLY A 116 16.70 -6.71 -7.35
N SER A 117 16.88 -5.47 -7.78
CA SER A 117 17.61 -5.13 -9.03
C SER A 117 19.12 -5.35 -8.98
N ILE A 118 19.67 -5.61 -7.79
CA ILE A 118 21.10 -5.85 -7.55
C ILE A 118 21.36 -7.34 -7.22
N ASN A 119 20.33 -8.21 -7.29
CA ASN A 119 20.40 -9.62 -6.89
C ASN A 119 21.02 -9.79 -5.48
N HIS A 120 20.44 -9.12 -4.48
CA HIS A 120 20.88 -9.31 -3.09
C HIS A 120 20.59 -10.74 -2.64
N GLU A 121 21.59 -11.40 -2.09
CA GLU A 121 21.54 -12.81 -1.70
C GLU A 121 20.98 -12.97 -0.29
N PHE A 122 19.96 -13.82 -0.14
CA PHE A 122 19.45 -14.30 1.14
C PHE A 122 19.57 -15.82 1.22
N THR A 123 20.16 -16.35 2.29
CA THR A 123 20.17 -17.79 2.56
C THR A 123 18.94 -18.17 3.40
N VAL A 124 18.26 -19.26 3.05
CA VAL A 124 17.26 -19.96 3.90
C VAL A 124 17.46 -21.48 3.80
N GLY A 125 16.77 -22.24 4.65
CA GLY A 125 16.77 -23.71 4.59
C GLY A 125 15.81 -24.23 3.52
N ILE A 126 16.16 -25.32 2.84
CA ILE A 126 15.30 -25.94 1.81
C ILE A 126 14.01 -26.50 2.43
N ASP A 127 14.07 -26.96 3.68
CA ASP A 127 12.92 -27.31 4.51
C ASP A 127 11.92 -26.16 4.62
N THR A 128 12.39 -24.95 4.95
CA THR A 128 11.52 -23.77 5.18
C THR A 128 10.80 -23.25 3.93
N LEU A 129 11.10 -23.78 2.73
CA LEU A 129 10.40 -23.41 1.50
C LEU A 129 8.97 -23.96 1.43
N ASP A 130 8.60 -24.93 2.26
CA ASP A 130 7.23 -25.44 2.38
C ASP A 130 6.20 -24.33 2.66
N LYS A 131 6.59 -23.31 3.43
CA LYS A 131 5.83 -22.08 3.72
C LYS A 131 5.54 -21.23 2.47
N SER A 132 6.20 -21.48 1.34
CA SER A 132 5.98 -20.80 0.06
C SER A 132 6.05 -21.76 -1.14
N PRO A 133 4.90 -22.30 -1.59
CA PRO A 133 4.82 -23.12 -2.80
C PRO A 133 5.39 -22.45 -4.06
N VAL A 134 5.40 -21.12 -4.11
CA VAL A 134 6.01 -20.35 -5.22
C VAL A 134 7.53 -20.35 -5.13
N LEU A 135 8.14 -20.16 -3.95
CA LEU A 135 9.60 -20.30 -3.82
C LEU A 135 10.04 -21.75 -4.03
N GLN A 136 9.27 -22.73 -3.56
CA GLN A 136 9.55 -24.15 -3.74
C GLN A 136 9.54 -24.58 -5.22
N THR A 137 8.60 -24.07 -6.03
CA THR A 137 8.56 -24.35 -7.48
C THR A 137 9.60 -23.58 -8.29
N LEU A 138 10.21 -22.53 -7.73
CA LEU A 138 11.32 -21.77 -8.32
C LEU A 138 12.72 -22.28 -7.91
N LEU A 139 12.79 -23.36 -7.11
CA LEU A 139 14.03 -23.95 -6.62
C LEU A 139 14.82 -24.64 -7.74
N ILE A 140 15.95 -24.05 -8.12
CA ILE A 140 16.94 -24.68 -8.99
C ILE A 140 17.92 -25.46 -8.11
N ARG A 141 17.88 -26.79 -8.22
CA ARG A 141 18.87 -27.69 -7.62
C ARG A 141 19.93 -28.00 -8.66
N ASP A 142 21.18 -27.61 -8.41
CA ASP A 142 22.27 -28.06 -9.26
C ASP A 142 22.62 -29.53 -8.97
N ARG A 143 23.11 -30.24 -10.00
CA ARG A 143 23.54 -31.64 -9.96
C ARG A 143 25.06 -31.79 -9.83
N THR A 144 25.79 -30.67 -9.87
CA THR A 144 27.25 -30.58 -9.67
C THR A 144 27.68 -30.80 -8.22
N GLY A 145 26.79 -30.56 -7.26
CA GLY A 145 27.12 -30.45 -5.83
C GLY A 145 27.24 -29.01 -5.32
N GLU A 146 26.98 -27.99 -6.17
CA GLU A 146 26.87 -26.59 -5.72
C GLU A 146 25.55 -26.32 -4.97
N GLU A 147 25.51 -25.20 -4.23
CA GLU A 147 24.35 -24.78 -3.43
C GLU A 147 23.10 -24.54 -4.29
N SER A 148 21.93 -24.98 -3.82
CA SER A 148 20.67 -24.72 -4.53
C SER A 148 20.34 -23.23 -4.54
N TYR A 149 19.65 -22.74 -5.57
CA TYR A 149 19.34 -21.32 -5.69
C TYR A 149 17.97 -21.01 -6.31
N ILE A 150 17.52 -19.78 -6.08
CA ILE A 150 16.30 -19.18 -6.63
C ILE A 150 16.68 -17.81 -7.21
N MET A 151 16.63 -17.69 -8.53
CA MET A 151 16.80 -16.41 -9.24
C MET A 151 15.69 -16.29 -10.28
N HIS A 152 14.72 -15.38 -10.06
CA HIS A 152 13.51 -15.31 -10.88
C HIS A 152 13.00 -13.87 -11.08
N PRO A 153 12.48 -13.47 -12.26
CA PRO A 153 12.00 -12.11 -12.53
C PRO A 153 10.85 -11.60 -11.66
N LEU A 154 10.20 -12.45 -10.87
CA LEU A 154 9.27 -12.01 -9.82
C LEU A 154 9.98 -11.30 -8.66
N LEU A 155 11.19 -11.75 -8.30
CA LEU A 155 11.95 -11.27 -7.15
C LEU A 155 12.78 -10.00 -7.46
N THR A 156 13.13 -9.76 -8.72
CA THR A 156 13.97 -8.61 -9.13
C THR A 156 13.30 -7.26 -8.91
N LYS A 157 11.97 -7.23 -8.74
CA LYS A 157 11.18 -6.02 -8.46
C LYS A 157 10.81 -5.87 -6.98
N VAL A 158 11.15 -6.84 -6.13
CA VAL A 158 10.86 -6.80 -4.70
C VAL A 158 11.91 -5.97 -3.97
N ASN A 159 11.46 -5.13 -3.03
CA ASN A 159 12.36 -4.38 -2.15
C ASN A 159 13.01 -5.32 -1.13
N THR A 160 14.34 -5.35 -1.07
CA THR A 160 15.11 -6.24 -0.18
C THR A 160 14.72 -6.05 1.29
N LYS A 161 14.44 -4.82 1.75
CA LYS A 161 14.02 -4.51 3.13
C LYS A 161 12.61 -5.00 3.49
N HIS A 162 11.83 -5.38 2.49
CA HIS A 162 10.53 -6.05 2.67
C HIS A 162 10.70 -7.57 2.57
N PHE A 163 11.63 -8.05 1.73
CA PHE A 163 11.98 -9.48 1.66
C PHE A 163 12.73 -9.98 2.92
N GLU A 164 13.48 -9.11 3.62
CA GLU A 164 14.03 -9.39 4.95
C GLU A 164 12.97 -9.93 5.93
N ALA A 165 11.72 -9.44 5.85
CA ALA A 165 10.62 -9.93 6.67
C ALA A 165 10.10 -11.30 6.20
N VAL A 166 10.17 -11.59 4.90
CA VAL A 166 9.87 -12.93 4.35
C VAL A 166 10.91 -13.94 4.83
N VAL A 167 12.21 -13.59 4.76
CA VAL A 167 13.32 -14.42 5.26
C VAL A 167 13.21 -14.67 6.76
N SER A 168 12.89 -13.61 7.54
CA SER A 168 12.61 -13.74 8.98
C SER A 168 11.49 -14.74 9.23
N PHE A 169 10.38 -14.64 8.49
CA PHE A 169 9.24 -15.54 8.62
C PHE A 169 9.53 -16.99 8.19
N LEU A 170 10.32 -17.19 7.13
CA LEU A 170 10.75 -18.53 6.71
C LEU A 170 11.54 -19.22 7.83
N VAL A 171 12.42 -18.49 8.51
CA VAL A 171 13.28 -19.01 9.58
C VAL A 171 12.58 -19.10 10.96
N MET A 172 11.71 -18.14 11.30
CA MET A 172 11.16 -17.95 12.67
C MET A 172 9.63 -18.01 12.79
N ASP A 173 8.88 -18.16 11.69
CA ASP A 173 7.40 -18.04 11.61
C ASP A 173 6.82 -16.69 12.10
N GLU A 174 7.68 -15.69 12.25
CA GLU A 174 7.35 -14.35 12.73
C GLU A 174 8.34 -13.34 12.12
N TYR A 175 8.02 -12.05 12.17
CA TYR A 175 8.92 -11.01 11.63
C TYR A 175 8.91 -9.73 12.44
N ASP A 176 9.99 -8.98 12.32
CA ASP A 176 10.25 -7.78 13.10
C ASP A 176 9.42 -6.58 12.55
N PRO A 177 8.56 -5.88 13.33
CA PRO A 177 8.35 -6.01 14.77
C PRO A 177 7.26 -7.02 15.17
N PHE A 178 7.43 -7.60 16.36
CA PHE A 178 6.49 -8.52 17.01
C PHE A 178 5.20 -7.83 17.47
N ILE A 179 4.10 -8.58 17.59
CA ILE A 179 2.91 -8.11 18.33
C ILE A 179 3.12 -8.38 19.81
N ILE A 180 2.95 -7.34 20.63
CA ILE A 180 3.00 -7.41 22.09
C ILE A 180 1.67 -6.93 22.69
N SER A 181 1.36 -7.41 23.90
CA SER A 181 0.11 -7.06 24.60
C SER A 181 -0.04 -5.56 24.85
N ASN A 182 -1.28 -5.09 24.94
CA ASN A 182 -1.56 -3.75 25.42
C ASN A 182 -1.20 -3.68 26.93
N PRO A 183 -0.66 -2.56 27.46
CA PRO A 183 -0.49 -2.37 28.90
C PRO A 183 -1.79 -2.57 29.72
N ASN A 184 -2.96 -2.48 29.08
CA ASN A 184 -4.27 -2.75 29.69
C ASN A 184 -4.60 -4.26 29.85
N GLY A 185 -3.80 -5.18 29.28
CA GLY A 185 -3.98 -6.63 29.40
C GLY A 185 -3.65 -7.42 28.13
N ALA A 186 -3.48 -8.74 28.27
CA ALA A 186 -3.14 -9.65 27.18
C ALA A 186 -4.22 -9.67 26.07
N ASP A 187 -5.48 -9.75 26.48
CA ASP A 187 -6.66 -9.85 25.60
C ASP A 187 -7.23 -8.47 25.21
N SER A 188 -6.59 -7.37 25.63
CA SER A 188 -7.05 -6.01 25.35
C SER A 188 -6.58 -5.54 23.96
N LEU A 189 -7.55 -5.21 23.09
CA LEU A 189 -7.32 -4.52 21.83
C LEU A 189 -7.38 -3.00 22.01
N PRO A 190 -6.65 -2.21 21.19
CA PRO A 190 -5.65 -2.65 20.21
C PRO A 190 -4.35 -3.11 20.89
N LYS A 191 -3.69 -4.11 20.32
CA LYS A 191 -2.35 -4.57 20.74
C LYS A 191 -1.28 -3.57 20.31
N ARG A 192 -0.04 -3.78 20.78
CA ARG A 192 1.12 -2.96 20.43
C ARG A 192 2.08 -3.71 19.49
N LEU A 193 2.97 -2.98 18.82
CA LEU A 193 4.10 -3.53 18.07
C LEU A 193 5.38 -3.22 18.84
N ASP A 194 6.28 -4.19 18.94
CA ASP A 194 7.50 -4.01 19.72
C ASP A 194 8.46 -3.01 19.05
N GLY A 195 9.14 -2.20 19.87
CA GLY A 195 9.96 -1.08 19.41
C GLY A 195 9.22 0.06 18.69
N VAL A 196 7.90 -0.03 18.48
CA VAL A 196 7.09 1.00 17.80
C VAL A 196 6.42 1.89 18.85
N VAL A 197 6.72 3.20 18.80
CA VAL A 197 6.33 4.15 19.87
C VAL A 197 5.58 5.38 19.33
N SER A 198 6.03 5.95 18.21
CA SER A 198 5.38 7.13 17.60
C SER A 198 4.31 6.75 16.58
N THR A 199 3.32 7.63 16.38
CA THR A 199 2.30 7.48 15.32
C THR A 199 2.92 7.38 13.93
N GLU A 200 4.07 8.03 13.72
CA GLU A 200 4.80 8.03 12.46
C GLU A 200 5.59 6.72 12.23
N ASP A 201 6.09 6.07 13.28
CA ASP A 201 6.62 4.70 13.18
C ASP A 201 5.51 3.70 12.87
N TYR A 202 4.33 3.87 13.49
CA TYR A 202 3.14 3.06 13.19
C TYR A 202 2.68 3.20 11.74
N ARG A 203 2.67 4.43 11.19
CA ARG A 203 2.42 4.69 9.76
C ARG A 203 3.45 4.00 8.87
N LYS A 204 4.74 4.20 9.15
CA LYS A 204 5.83 3.58 8.38
C LYS A 204 5.75 2.06 8.38
N GLU A 205 5.45 1.45 9.53
CA GLU A 205 5.32 0.01 9.63
C GLU A 205 4.03 -0.51 8.97
N ALA A 206 2.91 0.21 9.00
CA ALA A 206 1.72 -0.17 8.26
C ALA A 206 1.94 -0.20 6.73
N LEU A 207 2.65 0.80 6.18
CA LEU A 207 3.01 0.84 4.76
C LEU A 207 4.00 -0.27 4.37
N ARG A 208 4.96 -0.58 5.26
CA ARG A 208 5.85 -1.74 5.13
C ARG A 208 5.07 -3.05 5.18
N SER A 209 4.16 -3.22 6.14
CA SER A 209 3.26 -4.37 6.26
C SER A 209 2.37 -4.54 5.03
N CYS A 210 1.73 -3.49 4.50
CA CYS A 210 1.00 -3.58 3.23
C CYS A 210 1.88 -4.06 2.06
N SER A 211 3.15 -3.67 2.04
CA SER A 211 4.10 -4.15 1.03
C SER A 211 4.47 -5.63 1.24
N ILE A 212 4.67 -6.07 2.50
CA ILE A 212 4.93 -7.47 2.85
C ILE A 212 3.69 -8.34 2.55
N TYR A 213 2.47 -7.84 2.77
CA TYR A 213 1.21 -8.50 2.41
C TYR A 213 1.16 -8.81 0.91
N VAL A 214 1.45 -7.81 0.06
CA VAL A 214 1.49 -7.99 -1.40
C VAL A 214 2.53 -9.06 -1.80
N ILE A 215 3.71 -9.06 -1.17
CA ILE A 215 4.74 -10.09 -1.40
C ILE A 215 4.26 -11.48 -0.94
N ALA A 216 3.63 -11.58 0.23
CA ALA A 216 3.07 -12.84 0.75
C ALA A 216 2.04 -13.44 -0.22
N LYS A 217 1.14 -12.61 -0.78
CA LYS A 217 0.16 -13.06 -1.80
C LYS A 217 0.80 -13.42 -3.15
N GLN A 218 1.94 -12.80 -3.50
CA GLN A 218 2.74 -13.17 -4.69
C GLN A 218 3.50 -14.49 -4.51
N LEU A 219 3.89 -14.82 -3.29
CA LEU A 219 4.63 -16.03 -2.92
C LEU A 219 3.72 -17.16 -2.37
N ASN A 220 2.40 -16.97 -2.40
CA ASN A 220 1.38 -17.87 -1.86
C ASN A 220 1.57 -18.26 -0.38
N MET A 221 2.06 -17.32 0.45
CA MET A 221 2.41 -17.54 1.85
C MET A 221 1.23 -17.19 2.77
N ALA A 222 0.20 -18.03 2.79
CA ALA A 222 -1.07 -17.76 3.48
C ALA A 222 -0.93 -17.55 5.01
N SER A 223 0.10 -18.12 5.63
CA SER A 223 0.43 -17.92 7.05
C SER A 223 1.03 -16.53 7.31
N LEU A 224 1.99 -16.09 6.48
CA LEU A 224 2.52 -14.72 6.51
C LEU A 224 1.43 -13.69 6.17
N GLU A 225 0.56 -13.96 5.20
CA GLU A 225 -0.58 -13.11 4.87
C GLU A 225 -1.47 -12.84 6.10
N LYS A 226 -1.85 -13.90 6.81
CA LYS A 226 -2.63 -13.82 8.07
C LYS A 226 -1.88 -13.06 9.16
N LEU A 227 -0.57 -13.29 9.32
CA LEU A 227 0.27 -12.60 10.30
C LEU A 227 0.36 -11.09 10.03
N VAL A 228 0.55 -10.71 8.76
CA VAL A 228 0.61 -9.31 8.35
C VAL A 228 -0.75 -8.62 8.53
N LEU A 229 -1.85 -9.29 8.14
CA LEU A 229 -3.21 -8.81 8.37
C LEU A 229 -3.49 -8.60 9.87
N ARG A 230 -3.08 -9.54 10.72
CA ARG A 230 -3.16 -9.45 12.19
C ARG A 230 -2.41 -8.23 12.74
N LYS A 231 -1.21 -7.95 12.22
CA LYS A 231 -0.42 -6.77 12.62
C LYS A 231 -1.08 -5.45 12.23
N ILE A 232 -1.64 -5.37 11.02
CA ILE A 232 -2.34 -4.16 10.55
C ILE A 232 -3.63 -3.93 11.35
N ILE A 233 -4.44 -4.98 11.59
CA ILE A 233 -5.78 -4.82 12.18
C ILE A 233 -5.75 -4.81 13.71
N GLU A 234 -5.04 -5.73 14.37
CA GLU A 234 -5.08 -5.84 15.84
C GLU A 234 -4.14 -4.84 16.54
N ALA A 235 -2.98 -4.51 15.95
CA ALA A 235 -1.90 -3.81 16.66
C ALA A 235 -1.98 -2.26 16.58
N GLN A 236 -3.18 -1.71 16.37
CA GLN A 236 -3.45 -0.28 16.12
C GLN A 236 -3.39 0.62 17.38
N TYR A 237 -2.41 0.43 18.28
CA TYR A 237 -2.24 1.27 19.48
C TYR A 237 -2.05 2.77 19.17
N ARG A 238 -1.60 3.09 17.95
CA ARG A 238 -1.83 4.38 17.30
C ARG A 238 -2.73 4.11 16.08
N PRO A 239 -4.00 4.59 16.05
CA PRO A 239 -4.89 4.36 14.92
C PRO A 239 -4.42 5.13 13.68
N TYR A 240 -4.69 4.58 12.50
CA TYR A 240 -4.24 5.18 11.24
C TYR A 240 -5.12 6.36 10.81
N GLY A 241 -4.51 7.51 10.56
CA GLY A 241 -5.19 8.66 9.95
C GLY A 241 -5.50 8.42 8.47
N ILE A 242 -6.44 9.20 7.91
CA ILE A 242 -6.93 9.08 6.53
C ILE A 242 -5.80 8.99 5.49
N GLN A 243 -4.78 9.85 5.60
CA GLN A 243 -3.64 9.84 4.67
C GLN A 243 -2.91 8.47 4.65
N CYS A 244 -2.74 7.85 5.82
CA CYS A 244 -2.13 6.52 5.94
C CYS A 244 -3.02 5.45 5.31
N LEU A 245 -4.33 5.47 5.55
CA LEU A 245 -5.27 4.53 4.94
C LEU A 245 -5.27 4.62 3.41
N LEU A 246 -5.25 5.84 2.85
CA LEU A 246 -5.16 6.05 1.40
C LEU A 246 -3.82 5.56 0.81
N GLU A 247 -2.71 5.77 1.51
CA GLU A 247 -1.40 5.25 1.10
C GLU A 247 -1.30 3.72 1.21
N MET A 248 -1.94 3.11 2.22
CA MET A 248 -2.09 1.66 2.35
C MET A 248 -2.93 1.10 1.20
N SER A 249 -4.08 1.72 0.88
CA SER A 249 -4.90 1.39 -0.29
C SER A 249 -4.11 1.49 -1.59
N ARG A 250 -3.29 2.53 -1.76
CA ARG A 250 -2.41 2.66 -2.93
C ARG A 250 -1.50 1.45 -3.11
N ILE A 251 -0.87 0.98 -2.03
CA ILE A 251 0.01 -0.20 -2.07
C ILE A 251 -0.80 -1.47 -2.38
N VAL A 252 -1.85 -1.73 -1.61
CA VAL A 252 -2.63 -2.98 -1.69
C VAL A 252 -3.36 -3.10 -3.03
N PHE A 253 -4.04 -2.06 -3.49
CA PHE A 253 -4.87 -2.08 -4.70
C PHE A 253 -4.04 -1.94 -5.99
N SER A 254 -2.82 -1.39 -5.94
CA SER A 254 -1.93 -1.37 -7.12
C SER A 254 -1.28 -2.73 -7.46
N ARG A 255 -1.49 -3.77 -6.64
CA ARG A 255 -0.92 -5.10 -6.91
C ARG A 255 -1.53 -5.70 -8.17
N LYS A 256 -0.66 -6.17 -9.07
CA LYS A 256 -1.05 -6.88 -10.30
C LYS A 256 -1.56 -8.28 -9.96
N ASP A 257 -2.49 -8.81 -10.74
CA ASP A 257 -3.13 -10.10 -10.44
C ASP A 257 -2.20 -11.28 -10.69
N ASN A 258 -2.09 -12.15 -9.68
CA ASN A 258 -1.15 -13.30 -9.67
C ASN A 258 -1.65 -14.50 -10.50
N ALA A 259 -2.64 -14.29 -11.39
CA ALA A 259 -3.35 -15.35 -12.13
C ALA A 259 -2.45 -16.20 -13.04
N GLY A 260 -1.27 -15.71 -13.43
CA GLY A 260 -0.24 -16.51 -14.11
C GLY A 260 0.66 -17.33 -13.18
N ILE A 261 0.87 -16.87 -11.94
CA ILE A 261 1.82 -17.48 -10.98
C ILE A 261 1.18 -18.71 -10.32
N VAL A 262 -0.08 -18.59 -9.90
CA VAL A 262 -0.82 -19.69 -9.24
C VAL A 262 -0.93 -20.94 -10.14
N LYS A 263 -0.89 -20.76 -11.48
CA LYS A 263 -0.91 -21.88 -12.43
C LYS A 263 0.36 -22.74 -12.40
N MET A 264 1.53 -22.18 -12.09
CA MET A 264 2.76 -22.99 -11.90
C MET A 264 2.68 -23.84 -10.63
N GLY A 265 2.14 -23.28 -9.54
CA GLY A 265 1.97 -24.01 -8.27
C GLY A 265 1.07 -25.25 -8.37
N LYS A 266 0.11 -25.28 -9.31
CA LYS A 266 -0.76 -26.45 -9.55
C LYS A 266 -0.17 -27.51 -10.49
N MET A 267 0.99 -27.31 -11.10
CA MET A 267 1.59 -28.29 -12.02
C MET A 267 2.35 -29.44 -11.31
N ALA A 268 2.27 -29.53 -9.98
CA ALA A 268 2.93 -30.57 -9.18
C ALA A 268 2.04 -31.79 -8.85
N GLU A 269 0.75 -31.77 -9.21
CA GLU A 269 -0.17 -32.89 -8.95
C GLU A 269 -0.10 -33.95 -10.08
N PRO A 270 -0.13 -35.26 -9.75
CA PRO A 270 -0.05 -36.33 -10.76
C PRO A 270 -1.35 -36.40 -11.60
N PRO A 271 -1.26 -36.80 -12.89
CA PRO A 271 -2.40 -36.77 -13.82
C PRO A 271 -3.40 -37.90 -13.48
N GLY A 272 -4.43 -37.58 -12.69
CA GLY A 272 -5.28 -38.64 -12.10
C GLY A 272 -6.71 -38.29 -11.66
N GLN A 273 -7.23 -37.07 -11.87
CA GLN A 273 -8.66 -36.80 -11.66
C GLN A 273 -9.14 -35.55 -12.42
N SER A 274 -9.92 -35.77 -13.48
CA SER A 274 -10.72 -34.73 -14.13
C SER A 274 -12.10 -34.68 -13.48
N HIS A 275 -12.32 -33.71 -12.59
CA HIS A 275 -13.65 -33.34 -12.15
C HIS A 275 -14.00 -31.98 -12.75
N ASP A 276 -14.96 -31.98 -13.67
CA ASP A 276 -15.65 -30.76 -14.08
C ASP A 276 -16.57 -30.34 -12.94
N GLU A 277 -16.18 -29.31 -12.19
CA GLU A 277 -17.12 -28.50 -11.43
C GLU A 277 -16.93 -27.03 -11.80
N ASP A 278 -17.82 -26.54 -12.65
CA ASP A 278 -18.08 -25.11 -12.88
C ASP A 278 -18.71 -24.49 -11.62
N THR A 279 -17.88 -24.37 -10.58
CA THR A 279 -18.18 -23.54 -9.41
C THR A 279 -17.53 -22.19 -9.64
N GLY A 280 -18.33 -21.25 -10.14
CA GLY A 280 -17.95 -19.84 -10.22
C GLY A 280 -17.52 -19.35 -8.84
N ALA A 281 -16.21 -19.16 -8.67
CA ALA A 281 -15.65 -18.71 -7.41
C ALA A 281 -16.03 -17.24 -7.16
N GLU A 282 -17.17 -17.04 -6.49
CA GLU A 282 -17.45 -15.85 -5.67
C GLU A 282 -16.41 -15.79 -4.56
N GLY A 283 -15.20 -15.35 -4.95
CA GLY A 283 -14.00 -15.52 -4.16
C GLY A 283 -14.09 -14.77 -2.85
N GLU A 284 -13.69 -15.44 -1.75
CA GLU A 284 -13.56 -14.83 -0.44
C GLU A 284 -12.73 -13.52 -0.57
N GLY A 285 -13.40 -12.38 -0.34
CA GLY A 285 -12.87 -11.05 -0.64
C GLY A 285 -11.52 -10.81 0.03
N ASP A 286 -10.64 -10.03 -0.62
CA ASP A 286 -9.31 -9.79 -0.07
C ASP A 286 -9.43 -9.01 1.24
N LYS A 287 -9.15 -9.70 2.36
CA LYS A 287 -9.51 -9.24 3.71
C LYS A 287 -8.87 -7.90 4.09
N LEU A 288 -7.75 -7.54 3.49
CA LEU A 288 -7.15 -6.21 3.65
C LEU A 288 -7.79 -5.16 2.73
N GLU A 289 -8.25 -5.52 1.53
CA GLU A 289 -9.07 -4.63 0.69
C GLU A 289 -10.40 -4.27 1.37
N GLU A 290 -11.16 -5.27 1.85
CA GLU A 290 -12.46 -5.02 2.50
C GLU A 290 -12.31 -4.18 3.77
N TRP A 291 -11.29 -4.48 4.60
CA TRP A 291 -11.01 -3.71 5.80
C TRP A 291 -10.61 -2.26 5.49
N LEU A 292 -9.80 -2.03 4.45
CA LEU A 292 -9.45 -0.67 4.01
C LEU A 292 -10.67 0.08 3.45
N ILE A 293 -11.55 -0.59 2.71
CA ILE A 293 -12.79 0.00 2.18
C ILE A 293 -13.70 0.40 3.33
N GLY A 294 -13.99 -0.48 4.29
CA GLY A 294 -14.82 -0.15 5.46
C GLY A 294 -14.32 1.08 6.23
N ASN A 295 -13.01 1.10 6.54
CA ASN A 295 -12.38 2.23 7.25
C ASN A 295 -12.43 3.56 6.48
N LEU A 296 -12.43 3.53 5.13
CA LEU A 296 -12.55 4.72 4.30
C LEU A 296 -14.01 5.14 4.06
N THR A 297 -14.94 4.18 3.98
CA THR A 297 -16.39 4.41 3.86
C THR A 297 -16.98 5.04 5.12
N GLU A 298 -16.57 4.59 6.31
CA GLU A 298 -16.89 5.26 7.58
C GLU A 298 -16.52 6.75 7.51
N LYS A 299 -15.32 7.05 7.04
CA LYS A 299 -14.65 8.35 7.13
C LYS A 299 -14.80 9.19 5.86
N LEU A 300 -15.68 8.80 4.93
CA LEU A 300 -15.73 9.32 3.56
C LEU A 300 -15.95 10.85 3.47
N GLN A 301 -16.77 11.43 4.36
CA GLN A 301 -16.98 12.88 4.42
C GLN A 301 -15.67 13.61 4.74
N ALA A 302 -14.96 13.19 5.79
CA ALA A 302 -13.65 13.72 6.14
C ALA A 302 -12.58 13.44 5.06
N VAL A 303 -12.64 12.30 4.37
CA VAL A 303 -11.79 11.98 3.21
C VAL A 303 -11.99 13.01 2.10
N LEU A 304 -13.23 13.33 1.75
CA LEU A 304 -13.56 14.26 0.66
C LEU A 304 -13.34 15.73 1.03
N LEU A 305 -13.52 16.11 2.30
CA LEU A 305 -13.23 17.47 2.77
C LEU A 305 -11.73 17.76 2.87
N THR A 306 -10.94 16.82 3.43
CA THR A 306 -9.53 17.10 3.81
C THR A 306 -8.48 16.43 2.93
N ASN A 307 -8.83 15.34 2.23
CA ASN A 307 -7.88 14.45 1.55
C ASN A 307 -8.31 14.10 0.10
N ALA A 308 -9.31 14.78 -0.48
CA ALA A 308 -9.88 14.46 -1.80
C ALA A 308 -8.83 14.31 -2.90
N GLN A 309 -7.83 15.21 -2.95
CA GLN A 309 -6.78 15.13 -3.97
C GLN A 309 -5.99 13.81 -3.89
N LEU A 310 -5.69 13.32 -2.69
CA LEU A 310 -5.02 12.03 -2.49
C LEU A 310 -5.96 10.86 -2.79
N PHE A 311 -7.24 10.95 -2.38
CA PHE A 311 -8.25 9.94 -2.71
C PHE A 311 -8.39 9.76 -4.23
N PHE A 312 -8.54 10.84 -4.99
CA PHE A 312 -8.63 10.78 -6.45
C PHE A 312 -7.30 10.38 -7.11
N GLN A 313 -6.14 10.75 -6.56
CA GLN A 313 -4.84 10.24 -7.03
C GLN A 313 -4.73 8.71 -6.90
N VAL A 314 -5.28 8.11 -5.84
CA VAL A 314 -5.31 6.64 -5.66
C VAL A 314 -6.40 6.01 -6.53
N ALA A 315 -7.60 6.59 -6.56
CA ALA A 315 -8.73 6.11 -7.34
C ALA A 315 -8.46 6.12 -8.86
N ASN A 316 -7.63 7.03 -9.36
CA ASN A 316 -7.29 7.14 -10.79
C ASN A 316 -6.09 6.26 -11.22
N LEU A 317 -5.54 5.42 -10.33
CA LEU A 317 -4.58 4.39 -10.73
C LEU A 317 -5.32 3.23 -11.41
N VAL A 318 -4.89 2.83 -12.60
CA VAL A 318 -5.56 1.81 -13.44
C VAL A 318 -5.79 0.50 -12.70
N GLU A 319 -4.82 0.03 -11.91
CA GLU A 319 -4.97 -1.17 -11.08
C GLU A 319 -6.01 -0.98 -9.94
N CYS A 320 -6.11 0.22 -9.36
CA CYS A 320 -7.10 0.53 -8.30
C CYS A 320 -8.52 0.66 -8.89
N GLN A 321 -8.65 1.21 -10.10
CA GLN A 321 -9.91 1.23 -10.86
C GLN A 321 -10.39 -0.20 -11.16
N LYS A 322 -9.50 -1.08 -11.64
CA LYS A 322 -9.82 -2.49 -11.94
C LYS A 322 -10.29 -3.28 -10.73
N ARG A 323 -9.77 -2.98 -9.54
CA ARG A 323 -10.24 -3.54 -8.25
C ARG A 323 -11.48 -2.84 -7.67
N GLY A 324 -12.01 -1.84 -8.39
CA GLY A 324 -13.20 -1.10 -7.98
C GLY A 324 -13.02 -0.23 -6.73
N PHE A 325 -11.79 0.21 -6.40
CA PHE A 325 -11.46 0.88 -5.13
C PHE A 325 -12.48 1.96 -4.72
N ALA A 326 -12.62 3.01 -5.53
CA ALA A 326 -13.56 4.10 -5.25
C ALA A 326 -15.04 3.66 -5.39
N ILE A 327 -15.34 2.81 -6.38
CA ILE A 327 -16.71 2.32 -6.64
C ILE A 327 -17.25 1.55 -5.42
N ARG A 328 -16.44 0.70 -4.80
CA ARG A 328 -16.79 -0.05 -3.58
C ARG A 328 -17.00 0.89 -2.39
N ILE A 329 -16.09 1.85 -2.17
CA ILE A 329 -16.22 2.85 -1.09
C ILE A 329 -17.51 3.67 -1.23
N PHE A 330 -17.81 4.20 -2.43
CA PHE A 330 -19.04 4.95 -2.67
C PHE A 330 -20.29 4.07 -2.56
N ARG A 331 -20.26 2.86 -3.13
CA ARG A 331 -21.39 1.92 -3.09
C ARG A 331 -21.74 1.56 -1.64
N THR A 332 -20.78 1.14 -0.84
CA THR A 332 -21.02 0.78 0.57
C THR A 332 -21.44 1.97 1.42
N LYS A 333 -21.09 3.21 1.04
CA LYS A 333 -21.65 4.41 1.70
C LYS A 333 -23.12 4.63 1.34
N VAL A 334 -23.49 4.46 0.06
CA VAL A 334 -24.88 4.57 -0.40
C VAL A 334 -25.75 3.47 0.21
N GLU A 335 -25.26 2.22 0.23
CA GLU A 335 -25.95 1.08 0.87
C GLU A 335 -26.21 1.32 2.36
N ALA A 336 -25.25 1.93 3.08
CA ALA A 336 -25.44 2.34 4.48
C ALA A 336 -26.51 3.45 4.62
N TRP A 337 -26.44 4.51 3.81
CA TRP A 337 -27.44 5.59 3.83
C TRP A 337 -28.86 5.12 3.43
N GLU A 338 -28.97 4.15 2.51
CA GLU A 338 -30.26 3.52 2.16
C GLU A 338 -30.80 2.65 3.31
N HIS A 339 -29.93 2.08 4.16
CA HIS A 339 -30.32 1.35 5.36
C HIS A 339 -30.77 2.27 6.51
N ASP A 340 -30.02 3.35 6.77
CA ASP A 340 -30.36 4.33 7.82
C ASP A 340 -31.63 5.15 7.48
N GLY A 341 -31.94 5.27 6.20
CA GLY A 341 -33.20 5.82 5.69
C GLY A 341 -33.27 7.35 5.63
N PRO A 342 -34.42 7.91 5.20
CA PRO A 342 -34.55 9.32 4.81
C PRO A 342 -34.52 10.33 5.96
N ASN A 343 -34.28 9.89 7.20
CA ASN A 343 -34.18 10.75 8.38
C ASN A 343 -32.74 11.18 8.69
N VAL A 344 -31.72 10.65 8.00
CA VAL A 344 -30.34 11.12 8.12
C VAL A 344 -30.20 12.46 7.38
N VAL A 345 -30.39 13.55 8.13
CA VAL A 345 -29.89 14.87 7.71
C VAL A 345 -28.37 14.82 7.79
N ALA A 346 -27.68 15.14 6.69
CA ALA A 346 -26.26 15.42 6.74
C ALA A 346 -26.06 16.69 7.57
N ILE A 347 -25.46 16.55 8.75
CA ILE A 347 -25.04 17.68 9.56
C ILE A 347 -23.66 18.10 9.05
N ASP A 348 -23.58 19.31 8.52
CA ASP A 348 -22.31 19.98 8.29
C ASP A 348 -21.85 20.56 9.65
N ASP A 349 -20.99 19.81 10.34
CA ASP A 349 -20.29 20.29 11.55
C ASP A 349 -19.16 21.25 11.12
N ASP A 350 -19.45 22.56 11.12
CA ASP A 350 -18.47 23.64 10.96
C ASP A 350 -17.67 23.85 12.28
N GLU A 351 -16.46 23.28 12.38
CA GLU A 351 -15.41 23.61 13.39
C GLU A 351 -14.10 24.11 12.74
#